data_AF-A0A2I0NFD0-F1
#
_entry.id   AF-A0A2I0NFD0-F1
#
_cell.length_a   1.000
_cell.length_b   1.000
_cell.length_c   1.000
_cell.angle_alpha   90.00
_cell.angle_beta   90.00
_cell.angle_gamma   90.00
#
_symmetry.space_group_name_H-M   'P 1'
#
loop_
_entity.id
_entity.type
_entity.pdbx_description
1 polymer ?
#
loop_
_entity_poly.entity_id
_entity_poly.type
_entity_poly.pdbx_seq_one_letter_code
_entity_poly.pdbx_strand_id
1 'polypeptide(L)' 'MDRRQEQRMIERAAAGDRASSEGLIRAHQASLYAYILRLCGKPELAEDIVQDAFVRVLTNLERFDPR' A
#
# COMPACT_ATOMS: atom_id res chain seq x y z
N MET A 1 1.66 5.18 -12.71
CA MET A 1 3.02 4.98 -12.20
C MET A 1 3.67 3.94 -13.09
N ASP A 2 4.89 4.18 -13.59
CA ASP A 2 5.62 3.13 -14.30
C ASP A 2 6.37 2.22 -13.32
N ARG A 3 6.74 1.01 -13.75
CA ARG A 3 7.38 0.00 -12.90
C ARG A 3 8.70 0.47 -12.27
N ARG A 4 9.49 1.31 -12.96
CA ARG A 4 10.76 1.84 -12.43
C ARG A 4 10.51 2.92 -11.40
N GLN A 5 9.47 3.72 -11.58
CA GLN A 5 9.07 4.75 -10.63
C GLN A 5 8.51 4.13 -9.35
N GLU A 6 7.70 3.07 -9.48
CA GLU A 6 7.18 2.29 -8.37
C GLU A 6 8.31 1.62 -7.57
N GLN A 7 9.23 0.94 -8.26
CA GLN A 7 10.39 0.31 -7.64
C GLN A 7 11.23 1.31 -6.82
N ARG A 8 11.48 2.51 -7.36
CA ARG A 8 12.20 3.57 -6.64
C ARG A 8 11.44 4.09 -5.43
N MET A 9 10.11 4.17 -5.49
CA MET A 9 9.30 4.54 -4.31
C MET A 9 9.36 3.45 -3.26
N ILE A 10 9.31 2.17 -3.64
CA ILE A 10 9.44 1.03 -2.73
C ILE A 10 10.78 1.05 -2.01
N GLU A 11 11.89 1.22 -2.75
CA GLU A 11 13.24 1.27 -2.18
C GLU A 11 13.39 2.41 -1.16
N ARG A 12 12.88 3.60 -1.49
CA ARG A 12 12.93 4.76 -0.60
C ARG A 12 12.04 4.58 0.62
N ALA A 13 10.84 4.04 0.43
CA ALA A 13 9.90 3.77 1.51
C ALA A 13 10.44 2.70 2.48
N ALA A 14 11.11 1.65 1.96
CA ALA A 14 11.82 0.66 2.75
C ALA A 14 12.99 1.26 3.55
N ALA A 15 13.61 2.32 3.04
CA ALA A 15 14.62 3.11 3.75
C ALA A 15 14.04 4.17 4.72
N GLY A 16 12.73 4.20 4.94
CA GLY A 16 12.06 5.11 5.88
C GLY A 16 11.58 6.44 5.28
N ASP A 17 11.61 6.62 3.96
CA ASP A 17 11.09 7.83 3.30
C ASP A 17 9.54 7.86 3.36
N ARG A 18 9.03 8.64 4.31
CA ARG A 18 7.58 8.82 4.54
C ARG A 18 6.83 9.31 3.30
N ALA A 19 7.42 10.18 2.48
CA ALA A 19 6.76 10.71 1.30
C ALA A 19 6.58 9.61 0.24
N SER A 20 7.56 8.72 0.12
CA SER A 20 7.48 7.55 -0.76
C SER A 20 6.44 6.54 -0.24
N SER A 21 6.39 6.29 1.07
CA SER A 21 5.36 5.45 1.70
C SER A 21 3.94 5.98 1.45
N GLU A 22 3.73 7.28 1.65
CA GLU A 22 2.44 7.94 1.40
C GLU A 22 2.07 7.93 -0.09
N GLY A 23 3.06 8.08 -0.97
CA GLY A 23 2.90 7.94 -2.41
C GLY A 23 2.39 6.56 -2.82
N LEU A 24 2.98 5.50 -2.26
CA LEU A 24 2.54 4.11 -2.50
C LEU A 24 1.11 3.89 -2.00
N ILE A 25 0.79 4.33 -0.77
CA ILE A 25 -0.57 4.20 -0.23
C ILE A 25 -1.58 4.87 -1.14
N ARG A 26 -1.37 6.15 -1.49
CA ARG A 26 -2.28 6.89 -2.37
C ARG A 26 -2.47 6.22 -3.73
N ALA A 27 -1.40 5.66 -4.29
CA ALA A 27 -1.46 5.00 -5.59
C ALA A 27 -2.32 3.73 -5.58
N HIS A 28 -2.35 2.99 -4.46
CA HIS A 28 -3.04 1.70 -4.37
C HIS A 28 -4.37 1.73 -3.61
N GLN A 29 -4.58 2.72 -2.73
CA GLN A 29 -5.72 2.76 -1.80
C GLN A 29 -7.08 2.64 -2.49
N ALA A 30 -7.33 3.42 -3.55
CA ALA A 30 -8.61 3.37 -4.26
C ALA A 30 -8.87 2.00 -4.90
N SER A 31 -7.83 1.40 -5.51
CA SER A 31 -7.95 0.10 -6.17
C SER A 31 -8.14 -1.05 -5.19
N LEU A 32 -7.41 -1.02 -4.06
CA LEU A 32 -7.53 -2.03 -3.01
C LEU A 32 -8.88 -1.92 -2.31
N TYR A 33 -9.33 -0.70 -2.00
CA TYR A 33 -10.65 -0.47 -1.42
C TYR A 33 -11.77 -0.98 -2.33
N ALA A 34 -11.75 -0.63 -3.62
CA ALA A 34 -12.76 -1.10 -4.57
C ALA A 34 -12.76 -2.65 -4.67
N TYR A 35 -11.58 -3.27 -4.62
CA TYR A 35 -11.46 -4.73 -4.62
C TYR A 35 -12.08 -5.36 -3.36
N ILE A 36 -11.71 -4.88 -2.17
CA ILE A 36 -12.23 -5.42 -0.91
C ILE A 36 -13.73 -5.15 -0.76
N LEU A 37 -14.20 -3.95 -1.13
CA LEU A 37 -15.62 -3.61 -1.11
C LEU A 37 -16.44 -4.56 -2.00
N ARG A 38 -15.92 -4.94 -3.16
CA ARG A 38 -16.58 -5.92 -4.04
C ARG A 38 -16.62 -7.32 -3.45
N LEU A 39 -15.69 -7.68 -2.57
CA LEU A 39 -15.66 -8.98 -1.89
C LEU A 39 -16.60 -9.04 -0.69
N CYS A 40 -16.61 -8.00 0.16
CA CYS A 40 -17.35 -8.04 1.42
C CYS A 40 -18.72 -7.35 1.36
N GLY A 41 -18.96 -6.46 0.38
CA GLY A 41 -20.20 -5.70 0.22
C GLY A 41 -20.49 -4.70 1.33
N LYS A 42 -19.53 -4.41 2.21
CA LYS A 42 -19.69 -3.56 3.40
C LYS A 42 -18.62 -2.46 3.43
N PRO A 43 -18.99 -1.18 3.26
CA PRO A 43 -18.04 -0.07 3.22
C PRO A 43 -17.12 0.02 4.44
N GLU A 44 -17.68 0.01 5.65
CA GLU A 44 -16.93 0.12 6.91
C GLU A 44 -15.89 -1.00 7.05
N LEU A 45 -16.31 -2.25 6.80
CA LEU A 45 -15.40 -3.40 6.85
C LEU A 45 -14.31 -3.32 5.76
N ALA A 46 -14.62 -2.76 4.59
CA ALA A 46 -13.63 -2.57 3.54
C ALA A 46 -12.59 -1.52 3.93
N GLU A 47 -12.99 -0.43 4.59
CA GLU A 47 -12.07 0.58 5.11
C GLU A 47 -11.12 -0.02 6.15
N ASP A 48 -11.65 -0.75 7.12
CA ASP A 48 -10.85 -1.41 8.18
C ASP A 48 -9.81 -2.36 7.59
N ILE A 49 -10.23 -3.24 6.67
CA ILE A 49 -9.32 -4.21 6.02
C ILE A 49 -8.23 -3.50 5.23
N VAL A 50 -8.57 -2.43 4.50
CA VAL A 50 -7.61 -1.66 3.70
C VAL A 50 -6.59 -0.99 4.60
N GLN A 51 -7.02 -0.38 5.70
CA GLN A 51 -6.13 0.24 6.67
C GLN A 51 -5.18 -0.79 7.28
N ASP A 52 -5.69 -1.92 7.77
CA ASP A 52 -4.89 -3.00 8.33
C ASP A 52 -3.88 -3.56 7.32
N ALA A 53 -4.28 -3.70 6.05
CA ALA A 53 -3.39 -4.14 4.99
C ALA A 53 -2.22 -3.16 4.79
N PHE A 54 -2.48 -1.86 4.74
CA PHE A 54 -1.41 -0.86 4.61
C PHE A 54 -0.53 -0.76 5.85
N VAL A 55 -1.08 -0.87 7.06
CA VAL A 55 -0.28 -0.94 8.30
C VAL A 55 0.69 -2.12 8.25
N ARG A 56 0.22 -3.30 7.81
CA ARG A 56 1.06 -4.49 7.64
C ARG A 56 2.12 -4.29 6.57
N VAL A 57 1.77 -3.70 5.42
CA VAL A 57 2.73 -3.38 4.36
C VAL A 57 3.83 -2.48 4.90
N LEU A 58 3.49 -1.35 5.51
CA LEU A 58 4.47 -0.40 6.05
C LEU A 58 5.36 -1.01 7.13
N THR A 59 4.79 -1.84 8.00
CA THR A 59 5.53 -2.50 9.10
C THR A 59 6.54 -3.54 8.57
N ASN A 60 6.26 -4.14 7.41
CA ASN A 60 7.13 -5.16 6.82
C ASN A 60 7.98 -4.62 5.66
N LEU A 61 7.78 -3.37 5.26
CA LEU A 61 8.43 -2.79 4.07
C LEU A 61 9.94 -2.73 4.21
N GLU A 62 10.47 -2.50 5.42
CA GLU A 62 11.91 -2.52 5.71
C GLU A 62 12.57 -3.88 5.42
N ARG A 63 11.79 -4.97 5.48
CA ARG A 63 12.27 -6.35 5.24
C ARG A 63 11.93 -6.84 3.83
N PHE A 64 11.33 -6.00 3.00
CA PHE A 64 10.92 -6.37 1.66
C PHE A 64 12.15 -6.48 0.74
N ASP A 65 12.40 -7.68 0.20
CA ASP A 65 13.38 -7.90 -0.86
C ASP A 65 12.64 -7.99 -2.21
N PRO A 66 12.79 -7.02 -3.13
CA PRO A 66 12.10 -6.99 -4.42
C PRO A 66 12.67 -7.96 -5.47
N ARG A 67 13.62 -8.83 -5.09
CA ARG A 67 14.30 -9.78 -5.98
C ARG A 67 13.40 -10.80 -6.68
#